data_AF-A0A6N7PM14-F1
#
_entry.id   AF-A0A6N7PM14-F1
#
_cell.length_a   1.000
_cell.length_b   1.000
_cell.length_c   1.000
_cell.angle_alpha   90.00
_cell.angle_beta   90.00
_cell.angle_gamma   90.00
#
_symmetry.space_group_name_H-M   'P 1'
#
loop_
_entity.id
_entity.type
_entity.pdbx_description
1 polymer ?
#
loop_
_entity_poly.entity_id
_entity_poly.type
_entity_poly.pdbx_seq_one_letter_code
_entity_poly.pdbx_strand_id
1 'polypeptide(L)'
;MVPRPTTSRGARIVALAGLGLVSVVGIVALAIMLRGTGPIDALEQNVSVVEPADAGSSEDAAAGVAASAEVATKDPPPEPTRAAAEELDEARAKGPTALAELAEKYGDDPAVLEALVVAYTRDKANYGKAMTAVRKLLTVAPEMARDPDIKQALLLVANGPVNVAATALDIMATGMGPRGPELLYELLSASGLGKFPKERASKLLKDPKVVELAGPALIVANDLRAASGCNRKKLFARAAKDGDERALAHLKPLLATKGCSWHRQADCFVCLGDRKDLRATIDAITKRLEQKQAD
;
A
#
# COMPACT_ATOMS: atom_id res chain seq x y z
N MET A 1 4.12 -77.27 3.07
CA MET A 1 4.13 -75.81 2.85
C MET A 1 4.50 -75.14 4.16
N VAL A 2 5.66 -74.50 4.20
CA VAL A 2 6.26 -73.94 5.43
C VAL A 2 5.82 -72.47 5.57
N PRO A 3 5.31 -72.03 6.73
CA PRO A 3 4.94 -70.63 6.94
C PRO A 3 6.18 -69.76 7.19
N ARG A 4 6.20 -68.56 6.59
CA ARG A 4 7.24 -67.54 6.83
C ARG A 4 6.86 -66.63 8.00
N PRO A 5 7.82 -66.22 8.85
CA PRO A 5 7.57 -65.29 9.95
C PRO A 5 7.54 -63.84 9.49
N THR A 6 6.56 -63.08 9.98
CA THR A 6 6.45 -61.62 9.83
C THR A 6 7.19 -60.92 10.98
N THR A 7 8.27 -60.21 10.69
CA THR A 7 8.99 -59.38 11.67
C THR A 7 8.35 -57.99 11.82
N SER A 8 7.91 -57.70 13.05
CA SER A 8 7.46 -56.40 13.54
C SER A 8 8.61 -55.38 13.62
N ARG A 9 8.48 -54.26 12.90
CA ARG A 9 9.33 -53.06 13.04
C ARG A 9 8.44 -51.86 13.31
N GLY A 10 8.22 -51.52 14.58
CA GLY A 10 7.43 -50.34 14.94
C GLY A 10 7.43 -50.05 16.43
N ALA A 11 8.59 -49.76 17.03
CA ALA A 11 8.65 -49.39 18.44
C ALA A 11 9.83 -48.48 18.86
N ARG A 12 10.50 -47.76 17.94
CA ARG A 12 11.69 -46.94 18.29
C ARG A 12 11.78 -45.57 17.62
N ILE A 13 10.69 -44.81 17.55
CA ILE A 13 10.74 -43.40 17.09
C ILE A 13 9.87 -42.49 17.97
N VAL A 14 10.06 -42.49 19.30
CA VAL A 14 9.35 -41.56 20.20
C VAL A 14 10.27 -40.88 21.24
N ALA A 15 11.60 -40.91 21.07
CA ALA A 15 12.52 -40.45 22.14
C ALA A 15 13.36 -39.18 21.83
N LEU A 16 13.13 -38.45 20.73
CA LEU A 16 14.05 -37.37 20.31
C LEU A 16 13.41 -35.98 20.05
N ALA A 17 12.17 -35.74 20.48
CA ALA A 17 11.49 -34.45 20.28
C ALA A 17 11.43 -33.53 21.53
N GLY A 18 11.99 -33.95 22.67
CA GLY A 18 11.81 -33.25 23.96
C GLY A 18 12.87 -32.19 24.32
N LEU A 19 14.04 -32.17 23.68
CA LEU A 19 15.17 -31.33 24.12
C LEU A 19 15.35 -30.01 23.33
N GLY A 20 14.66 -29.82 22.20
CA GLY A 20 14.82 -28.62 21.37
C GLY A 20 14.04 -27.40 21.85
N LEU A 21 12.97 -27.58 22.63
CA LEU A 21 12.03 -26.50 22.96
C LEU A 21 12.47 -25.64 24.14
N VAL A 22 13.38 -26.13 24.98
CA VAL A 22 13.90 -25.40 26.16
C VAL A 22 14.96 -24.36 25.77
N SER A 23 15.72 -24.59 24.68
CA SER A 23 16.80 -23.70 24.27
C SER A 23 16.32 -22.38 23.65
N VAL A 24 15.20 -22.40 22.90
CA VAL A 24 14.70 -21.20 22.18
C VAL A 24 14.06 -20.18 23.13
N VAL A 25 13.38 -20.64 24.19
CA VAL A 25 12.74 -19.74 25.17
C VAL A 25 13.77 -18.95 25.99
N GLY A 26 14.91 -19.58 26.33
CA GLY A 26 15.99 -18.91 27.08
C GLY A 26 16.64 -17.76 26.32
N ILE A 27 16.85 -17.91 25.00
CA ILE A 27 17.47 -16.87 24.16
C ILE A 27 16.56 -15.65 24.01
N VAL A 28 15.24 -15.85 23.88
CA VAL A 28 14.27 -14.74 23.77
C VAL A 28 14.15 -13.97 25.09
N ALA A 29 14.12 -14.66 26.23
CA ALA A 29 14.05 -14.01 27.54
C ALA A 29 15.32 -13.18 27.85
N LEU A 30 16.51 -13.68 27.49
CA LEU A 30 17.76 -12.95 27.68
C LEU A 30 17.85 -11.69 26.80
N ALA A 31 17.34 -11.75 25.56
CA ALA A 31 17.31 -10.60 24.65
C ALA A 31 16.35 -9.49 25.12
N ILE A 32 15.28 -9.83 25.83
CA ILE A 32 14.34 -8.85 26.39
C ILE A 32 14.95 -8.16 27.62
N MET A 33 15.69 -8.87 28.46
CA MET A 33 16.37 -8.31 29.64
C MET A 33 17.54 -7.37 29.29
N LEU A 34 18.16 -7.53 28.12
CA LEU A 34 19.26 -6.68 27.66
C LEU A 34 18.81 -5.39 26.94
N ARG A 35 17.51 -5.20 26.70
CA ARG A 35 16.97 -3.92 26.17
C ARG A 35 16.70 -2.97 27.33
N GLY A 36 17.72 -2.18 27.67
CA GLY A 36 17.60 -1.06 28.61
C GLY A 36 16.58 -0.02 28.16
N THR A 37 15.87 0.57 29.12
CA THR A 37 14.73 1.48 28.95
C THR A 37 15.08 2.96 28.77
N GLY A 38 16.35 3.32 28.52
CA GLY A 38 16.75 4.71 28.23
C GLY A 38 17.03 4.86 26.75
N PRO A 39 16.10 5.39 25.94
CA PRO A 39 16.09 6.83 25.68
C PRO A 39 14.72 7.38 25.19
N ILE A 40 13.70 7.46 26.06
CA ILE A 40 12.41 8.08 25.70
C ILE A 40 12.23 9.49 26.32
N ASP A 41 13.04 9.89 27.30
CA ASP A 41 12.92 11.19 27.99
C ASP A 41 13.55 12.40 27.26
N ALA A 42 14.08 12.24 26.04
CA ALA A 42 14.85 13.30 25.37
C ALA A 42 14.10 14.06 24.24
N LEU A 43 12.80 13.85 24.04
CA LEU A 43 12.06 14.41 22.90
C LEU A 43 10.91 15.38 23.25
N GLU A 44 10.70 15.73 24.52
CA GLU A 44 9.59 16.61 24.94
C GLU A 44 9.92 18.12 25.08
N GLN A 45 11.13 18.60 24.76
CA GLN A 45 11.52 19.99 25.10
C GLN A 45 11.55 21.05 23.98
N ASN A 46 11.07 20.82 22.75
CA ASN A 46 11.12 21.86 21.71
C ASN A 46 9.83 22.04 20.89
N VAL A 47 8.75 22.49 21.55
CA VAL A 47 7.60 23.10 20.85
C VAL A 47 7.37 24.50 21.42
N SER A 48 8.09 25.48 20.87
CA SER A 48 7.75 26.88 20.99
C SER A 48 6.65 27.23 19.99
N VAL A 49 5.53 27.65 20.55
CA VAL A 49 4.36 28.19 19.84
C VAL A 49 4.73 29.53 19.22
N VAL A 50 4.55 29.67 17.90
CA VAL A 50 4.59 30.96 17.20
C VAL A 50 3.16 31.31 16.77
N GLU A 51 2.69 32.42 17.33
CA GLU A 51 1.43 33.11 17.08
C GLU A 51 1.52 33.93 15.78
N PRO A 52 0.55 33.84 14.85
CA PRO A 52 0.48 34.78 13.74
C PRO A 52 -0.49 35.93 14.06
N ALA A 53 0.07 37.13 14.09
CA ALA A 53 -0.64 38.39 14.16
C ALA A 53 -1.07 38.86 12.75
N ASP A 54 -2.38 39.05 12.62
CA ASP A 54 -3.12 40.21 12.09
C ASP A 54 -2.83 40.86 10.72
N ALA A 55 -3.92 41.48 10.26
CA ALA A 55 -4.31 42.08 9.00
C ALA A 55 -3.43 43.18 8.41
N GLY A 56 -3.58 43.36 7.09
CA GLY A 56 -3.17 44.56 6.37
C GLY A 56 -3.77 44.62 4.97
N SER A 57 -4.85 45.39 4.84
CA SER A 57 -5.51 45.77 3.58
C SER A 57 -4.73 46.87 2.85
N SER A 58 -4.67 46.87 1.52
CA SER A 58 -4.81 48.10 0.71
C SER A 58 -5.11 47.80 -0.76
N GLU A 59 -6.14 48.48 -1.25
CA GLU A 59 -6.50 48.65 -2.66
C GLU A 59 -5.54 49.61 -3.38
N ASP A 60 -5.58 49.50 -4.71
CA ASP A 60 -5.70 50.59 -5.68
C ASP A 60 -4.53 51.02 -6.58
N ALA A 61 -4.95 51.25 -7.83
CA ALA A 61 -4.45 52.17 -8.86
C ALA A 61 -3.29 51.80 -9.82
N ALA A 62 -3.67 51.87 -11.10
CA ALA A 62 -3.08 52.69 -12.17
C ALA A 62 -2.40 51.96 -13.35
N ALA A 63 -3.02 52.18 -14.50
CA ALA A 63 -2.51 51.96 -15.84
C ALA A 63 -1.21 52.74 -16.11
N GLY A 64 -0.32 52.12 -16.88
CA GLY A 64 0.86 52.75 -17.45
C GLY A 64 1.31 51.98 -18.69
N VAL A 65 0.83 52.42 -19.85
CA VAL A 65 1.32 52.00 -21.16
C VAL A 65 2.66 52.70 -21.41
N ALA A 66 3.74 51.93 -21.55
CA ALA A 66 4.97 52.42 -22.16
C ALA A 66 5.63 51.27 -22.93
N ALA A 67 5.54 51.36 -24.26
CA ALA A 67 6.31 50.55 -25.18
C ALA A 67 7.80 50.84 -24.97
N SER A 68 8.54 49.84 -24.49
CA SER A 68 9.99 49.87 -24.40
C SER A 68 10.55 48.89 -25.42
N ALA A 69 11.44 49.41 -26.27
CA ALA A 69 12.04 48.72 -27.40
C ALA A 69 12.77 47.45 -26.95
N GLU A 70 12.41 46.34 -27.59
CA GLU A 70 12.97 45.01 -27.42
C GLU A 70 14.40 44.98 -27.97
N VAL A 71 15.37 45.22 -27.08
CA VAL A 71 16.76 44.85 -27.29
C VAL A 71 16.80 43.33 -27.22
N ALA A 72 16.96 42.69 -28.38
CA ALA A 72 17.18 41.25 -28.49
C ALA A 72 18.51 40.86 -27.83
N THR A 73 18.49 40.70 -26.52
CA THR A 73 19.46 39.89 -25.79
C THR A 73 19.22 38.45 -26.21
N LYS A 74 20.24 37.87 -26.85
CA LYS A 74 20.28 36.47 -27.27
C LYS A 74 20.13 35.60 -26.01
N ASP A 75 18.90 35.16 -25.73
CA ASP A 75 18.60 34.35 -24.55
C ASP A 75 19.54 33.15 -24.51
N PRO A 76 20.18 32.87 -23.35
CA PRO A 76 20.97 31.67 -23.19
C PRO A 76 20.07 30.44 -23.48
N PRO A 77 20.59 29.43 -24.20
CA PRO A 77 19.82 28.22 -24.52
C PRO A 77 19.15 27.66 -23.26
N PRO A 78 17.87 27.23 -23.32
CA PRO A 78 17.18 26.70 -22.16
C PRO A 78 17.97 25.52 -21.58
N GLU A 79 18.21 25.56 -20.27
CA GLU A 79 18.93 24.50 -19.58
C GLU A 79 18.22 23.15 -19.82
N PRO A 80 18.98 22.06 -20.03
CA PRO A 80 18.38 20.76 -20.28
C PRO A 80 17.51 20.37 -19.10
N THR A 81 16.23 20.11 -19.36
CA THR A 81 15.24 19.73 -18.33
C THR A 81 15.35 18.26 -17.90
N ARG A 82 16.28 17.49 -18.50
CA ARG A 82 16.51 16.07 -18.23
C ARG A 82 17.98 15.75 -18.12
N ALA A 83 18.31 14.82 -17.22
CA ALA A 83 19.65 14.28 -17.08
C ALA A 83 20.01 13.40 -18.28
N ALA A 84 21.28 13.38 -18.67
CA ALA A 84 21.78 12.37 -19.60
C ALA A 84 21.76 10.99 -18.94
N ALA A 85 21.55 9.93 -19.72
CA ALA A 85 21.48 8.56 -19.20
C ALA A 85 22.78 8.17 -18.48
N GLU A 86 23.93 8.57 -19.04
CA GLU A 86 25.25 8.32 -18.46
C GLU A 86 25.43 9.03 -17.10
N GLU A 87 24.94 10.27 -16.96
CA GLU A 87 25.02 11.04 -15.71
C GLU A 87 24.13 10.40 -14.62
N LEU A 88 22.94 9.92 -15.00
CA LEU A 88 22.04 9.21 -14.09
C LEU A 88 22.64 7.87 -13.62
N ASP A 89 23.24 7.09 -14.53
CA ASP A 89 23.86 5.81 -14.18
C ASP A 89 25.10 6.00 -13.29
N GLU A 90 25.90 7.03 -13.54
CA GLU A 90 27.00 7.41 -12.66
C GLU A 90 26.50 7.81 -11.25
N ALA A 91 25.44 8.62 -11.17
CA ALA A 91 24.83 9.00 -9.90
C ALA A 91 24.25 7.79 -9.15
N ARG A 92 23.59 6.86 -9.85
CA ARG A 92 23.09 5.59 -9.28
C ARG A 92 24.21 4.76 -8.67
N ALA A 93 25.37 4.69 -9.33
CA ALA A 93 26.53 3.96 -8.84
C ALA A 93 27.13 4.60 -7.59
N LYS A 94 27.13 5.94 -7.50
CA LYS A 94 27.61 6.71 -6.33
C LYS A 94 26.64 6.70 -5.15
N GLY A 95 25.35 6.47 -5.39
CA GLY A 95 24.34 6.26 -4.35
C GLY A 95 23.40 7.45 -4.12
N PRO A 96 22.63 7.45 -3.00
CA PRO A 96 21.52 8.38 -2.79
C PRO A 96 21.93 9.85 -2.67
N THR A 97 23.15 10.15 -2.22
CA THR A 97 23.65 11.53 -2.12
C THR A 97 23.90 12.13 -3.50
N ALA A 98 24.58 11.40 -4.39
CA ALA A 98 24.81 11.84 -5.77
C ALA A 98 23.50 11.96 -6.56
N LEU A 99 22.55 11.06 -6.32
CA LEU A 99 21.21 11.17 -6.90
C LEU A 99 20.44 12.39 -6.38
N ALA A 100 20.64 12.80 -5.13
CA ALA A 100 20.03 14.00 -4.58
C ALA A 100 20.61 15.27 -5.22
N GLU A 101 21.94 15.35 -5.39
CA GLU A 101 22.60 16.43 -6.12
C GLU A 101 22.10 16.51 -7.57
N LEU A 102 21.93 15.35 -8.22
CA LEU A 102 21.36 15.30 -9.56
C LEU A 102 19.90 15.77 -9.59
N ALA A 103 19.11 15.44 -8.56
CA ALA A 103 17.74 15.90 -8.42
C ALA A 103 17.62 17.40 -8.08
N GLU A 104 18.65 18.04 -7.53
CA GLU A 104 18.68 19.50 -7.37
C GLU A 104 18.88 20.18 -8.72
N LYS A 105 19.73 19.61 -9.58
CA LYS A 105 19.99 20.09 -10.94
C LYS A 105 18.83 19.80 -11.90
N TYR A 106 18.24 18.62 -11.81
CA TYR A 106 17.14 18.15 -12.66
C TYR A 106 15.88 17.90 -11.84
N GLY A 107 15.39 18.98 -11.22
CA GLY A 107 14.28 18.97 -10.25
C GLY A 107 13.05 18.17 -10.68
N ASP A 108 12.70 18.24 -11.95
CA ASP A 108 11.43 17.71 -12.47
C ASP A 108 11.64 16.51 -13.40
N ASP A 109 12.86 15.96 -13.48
CA ASP A 109 13.13 14.75 -14.26
C ASP A 109 12.57 13.51 -13.54
N PRO A 110 11.54 12.83 -14.09
CA PRO A 110 10.93 11.68 -13.44
C PRO A 110 11.92 10.53 -13.21
N ALA A 111 12.88 10.33 -14.13
CA ALA A 111 13.83 9.21 -14.04
C ALA A 111 14.82 9.40 -12.88
N VAL A 112 15.22 10.64 -12.61
CA VAL A 112 16.07 10.99 -11.47
C VAL A 112 15.31 10.81 -10.16
N LEU A 113 14.07 11.30 -10.09
CA LEU A 113 13.22 11.19 -8.90
C LEU A 113 12.87 9.74 -8.57
N GLU A 114 12.56 8.91 -9.57
CA GLU A 114 12.32 7.47 -9.40
C GLU A 114 13.58 6.77 -8.83
N ALA A 115 14.74 7.00 -9.44
CA ALA A 115 16.01 6.44 -8.96
C ALA A 115 16.29 6.86 -7.49
N LEU A 116 15.96 8.09 -7.14
CA LEU A 116 16.10 8.62 -5.78
C LEU A 116 15.14 7.93 -4.78
N VAL A 117 13.88 7.67 -5.18
CA VAL A 117 12.92 6.88 -4.38
C VAL A 117 13.46 5.48 -4.12
N VAL A 118 13.91 4.78 -5.16
CA VAL A 118 14.48 3.43 -5.05
C VAL A 118 15.75 3.43 -4.18
N ALA A 119 16.60 4.44 -4.31
CA ALA A 119 17.81 4.54 -3.48
C ALA A 119 17.47 4.80 -1.99
N TYR A 120 16.56 5.73 -1.69
CA TYR A 120 16.18 6.06 -0.31
C TYR A 120 15.40 4.95 0.39
N THR A 121 14.68 4.10 -0.34
CA THR A 121 13.93 2.99 0.25
C THR A 121 14.80 1.80 0.69
N ARG A 122 16.11 1.80 0.36
CA ARG A 122 17.06 0.78 0.84
C ARG A 122 17.40 0.92 2.32
N ASP A 123 17.26 2.12 2.88
CA ASP A 123 17.54 2.41 4.28
C ASP A 123 16.31 3.00 4.98
N LYS A 124 15.91 2.39 6.09
CA LYS A 124 14.78 2.83 6.91
C LYS A 124 14.94 4.26 7.41
N ALA A 125 16.17 4.71 7.65
CA ALA A 125 16.45 6.09 8.07
C ALA A 125 16.03 7.11 7.00
N ASN A 126 15.99 6.71 5.72
CA ASN A 126 15.69 7.58 4.59
C ASN A 126 14.25 7.47 4.09
N TYR A 127 13.37 6.70 4.74
CA TYR A 127 11.97 6.55 4.30
C TYR A 127 11.23 7.89 4.22
N GLY A 128 11.51 8.83 5.13
CA GLY A 128 10.92 10.17 5.06
C GLY A 128 11.30 10.90 3.77
N LYS A 129 12.58 10.86 3.40
CA LYS A 129 13.08 11.45 2.15
C LYS A 129 12.50 10.75 0.92
N ALA A 130 12.37 9.42 0.96
CA ALA A 130 11.70 8.66 -0.10
C ALA A 130 10.27 9.16 -0.32
N MET A 131 9.48 9.38 0.74
CA MET A 131 8.10 9.84 0.61
C MET A 131 7.99 11.28 0.08
N THR A 132 8.95 12.15 0.41
CA THR A 132 9.04 13.47 -0.22
C THR A 132 9.31 13.36 -1.72
N ALA A 133 10.26 12.49 -2.12
CA ALA A 133 10.57 12.25 -3.53
C ALA A 133 9.38 11.62 -4.29
N VAL A 134 8.64 10.67 -3.70
CA VAL A 134 7.42 10.10 -4.28
C VAL A 134 6.36 11.18 -4.52
N ARG A 135 6.12 12.08 -3.55
CA ARG A 135 5.15 13.18 -3.75
C ARG A 135 5.55 14.06 -4.92
N LYS A 136 6.82 14.46 -5.01
CA LYS A 136 7.32 15.26 -6.12
C LYS A 136 7.16 14.53 -7.44
N LEU A 137 7.56 13.25 -7.49
CA LEU A 137 7.44 12.40 -8.67
C LEU A 137 6.00 12.32 -9.16
N LEU A 138 5.03 12.06 -8.28
CA LEU A 138 3.62 11.95 -8.65
C LEU A 138 3.00 13.29 -9.09
N THR A 139 3.57 14.43 -8.67
CA THR A 139 3.17 15.76 -9.16
C THR A 139 3.67 16.00 -10.58
N VAL A 140 4.92 15.63 -10.91
CA VAL A 140 5.50 15.88 -12.23
C VAL A 140 5.16 14.80 -13.26
N ALA A 141 4.95 13.56 -12.80
CA ALA A 141 4.68 12.38 -13.63
C ALA A 141 3.58 11.50 -12.98
N PRO A 142 2.30 11.89 -13.07
CA PRO A 142 1.19 11.17 -12.45
C PRO A 142 1.03 9.71 -12.92
N GLU A 143 1.51 9.38 -14.11
CA GLU A 143 1.54 8.03 -14.66
C GLU A 143 2.40 7.06 -13.84
N MET A 144 3.40 7.58 -13.10
CA MET A 144 4.25 6.80 -12.19
C MET A 144 3.47 6.21 -11.01
N ALA A 145 2.20 6.61 -10.80
CA ALA A 145 1.29 5.90 -9.89
C ALA A 145 1.05 4.43 -10.29
N ARG A 146 1.39 4.03 -11.52
CA ARG A 146 1.30 2.64 -12.01
C ARG A 146 2.64 1.90 -11.98
N ASP A 147 3.72 2.59 -11.68
CA ASP A 147 5.05 2.03 -11.70
C ASP A 147 5.24 0.99 -10.58
N PRO A 148 5.77 -0.21 -10.90
CA PRO A 148 5.94 -1.27 -9.91
C PRO A 148 6.93 -0.92 -8.79
N ASP A 149 7.97 -0.14 -9.07
CA ASP A 149 8.98 0.24 -8.08
C ASP A 149 8.41 1.29 -7.13
N ILE A 150 7.64 2.25 -7.62
CA ILE A 150 6.91 3.22 -6.78
C ILE A 150 5.86 2.53 -5.91
N LYS A 151 5.13 1.57 -6.48
CA LYS A 151 4.20 0.72 -5.72
C LYS A 151 4.94 -0.01 -4.59
N GLN A 152 6.04 -0.69 -4.93
CA GLN A 152 6.82 -1.48 -3.96
C GLN A 152 7.42 -0.60 -2.86
N ALA A 153 7.92 0.59 -3.21
CA ALA A 153 8.40 1.60 -2.27
C ALA A 153 7.30 2.00 -1.26
N LEU A 154 6.10 2.34 -1.74
CA LEU A 154 4.99 2.72 -0.88
C LEU A 154 4.55 1.59 0.04
N LEU A 155 4.45 0.35 -0.46
CA LEU A 155 4.13 -0.83 0.35
C LEU A 155 5.19 -1.11 1.43
N LEU A 156 6.46 -1.00 1.06
CA LEU A 156 7.58 -1.19 1.98
C LEU A 156 7.56 -0.15 3.11
N VAL A 157 7.38 1.13 2.77
CA VAL A 157 7.36 2.23 3.75
C VAL A 157 6.08 2.20 4.59
N ALA A 158 4.94 1.84 4.01
CA ALA A 158 3.69 1.65 4.74
C ALA A 158 3.81 0.53 5.81
N ASN A 159 4.70 -0.44 5.63
CA ASN A 159 4.99 -1.47 6.65
C ASN A 159 6.15 -1.08 7.60
N GLY A 160 6.66 0.15 7.51
CA GLY A 160 7.74 0.68 8.30
C GLY A 160 7.31 1.29 9.64
N PRO A 161 8.16 2.17 10.23
CA PRO A 161 7.82 2.95 11.41
C PRO A 161 6.52 3.75 11.24
N VAL A 162 5.69 3.82 12.29
CA VAL A 162 4.33 4.37 12.24
C VAL A 162 4.26 5.79 11.68
N ASN A 163 5.19 6.66 12.06
CA ASN A 163 5.24 8.05 11.62
C ASN A 163 5.40 8.17 10.09
N VAL A 164 6.26 7.34 9.48
CA VAL A 164 6.49 7.38 8.02
C VAL A 164 5.48 6.52 7.26
N ALA A 165 5.00 5.44 7.88
CA ALA A 165 3.94 4.60 7.33
C ALA A 165 2.66 5.41 7.08
N ALA A 166 2.30 6.31 8.02
CA ALA A 166 1.17 7.22 7.84
C ALA A 166 1.33 8.08 6.58
N THR A 167 2.53 8.64 6.34
CA THR A 167 2.84 9.44 5.15
C THR A 167 2.62 8.65 3.85
N ALA A 168 3.08 7.40 3.78
CA ALA A 168 2.88 6.54 2.62
C ALA A 168 1.40 6.25 2.36
N LEU A 169 0.64 5.95 3.42
CA LEU A 169 -0.81 5.71 3.34
C LEU A 169 -1.58 6.95 2.89
N ASP A 170 -1.17 8.13 3.34
CA ASP A 170 -1.79 9.39 2.90
C ASP A 170 -1.45 9.70 1.44
N ILE A 171 -0.24 9.38 0.94
CA ILE A 171 0.11 9.47 -0.49
C ILE A 171 -0.80 8.55 -1.31
N MET A 172 -0.99 7.30 -0.88
CA MET A 172 -1.92 6.38 -1.53
C MET A 172 -3.36 6.92 -1.52
N ALA A 173 -3.79 7.60 -0.44
CA ALA A 173 -5.14 8.11 -0.37
C ALA A 173 -5.43 9.28 -1.33
N THR A 174 -4.42 10.12 -1.65
CA THR A 174 -4.66 11.39 -2.36
C THR A 174 -3.80 11.62 -3.59
N GLY A 175 -2.60 11.08 -3.65
CA GLY A 175 -1.59 11.40 -4.68
C GLY A 175 -1.56 10.47 -5.89
N MET A 176 -2.27 9.35 -5.86
CA MET A 176 -2.20 8.30 -6.91
C MET A 176 -3.47 8.19 -7.75
N GLY A 177 -4.44 9.09 -7.57
CA GLY A 177 -5.75 9.01 -8.20
C GLY A 177 -6.42 7.64 -7.96
N PRO A 178 -7.03 7.00 -8.98
CA PRO A 178 -7.71 5.72 -8.81
C PRO A 178 -6.82 4.53 -8.40
N ARG A 179 -5.50 4.63 -8.60
CA ARG A 179 -4.54 3.57 -8.20
C ARG A 179 -4.27 3.56 -6.70
N GLY A 180 -4.48 4.70 -6.05
CA GLY A 180 -4.31 4.87 -4.63
C GLY A 180 -5.22 3.97 -3.78
N PRO A 181 -6.56 4.10 -3.91
CA PRO A 181 -7.52 3.24 -3.24
C PRO A 181 -7.32 1.75 -3.54
N GLU A 182 -6.91 1.41 -4.76
CA GLU A 182 -6.58 0.03 -5.15
C GLU A 182 -5.42 -0.52 -4.31
N LEU A 183 -4.35 0.27 -4.13
CA LEU A 183 -3.20 -0.11 -3.31
C LEU A 183 -3.55 -0.18 -1.82
N LEU A 184 -4.39 0.73 -1.33
CA LEU A 184 -4.95 0.65 0.03
C LEU A 184 -5.75 -0.64 0.25
N TYR A 185 -6.47 -1.13 -0.76
CA TYR A 185 -7.19 -2.39 -0.68
C TYR A 185 -6.25 -3.60 -0.64
N GLU A 186 -5.19 -3.59 -1.46
CA GLU A 186 -4.17 -4.63 -1.47
C GLU A 186 -3.48 -4.79 -0.10
N LEU A 187 -3.21 -3.68 0.60
CA LEU A 187 -2.68 -3.73 1.97
C LEU A 187 -3.57 -4.51 2.95
N LEU A 188 -4.88 -4.56 2.73
CA LEU A 188 -5.79 -5.26 3.63
C LEU A 188 -5.70 -6.79 3.49
N SER A 189 -5.42 -7.28 2.29
CA SER A 189 -5.24 -8.70 2.01
C SER A 189 -3.79 -9.17 2.11
N ALA A 190 -2.82 -8.26 2.06
CA ALA A 190 -1.40 -8.60 2.14
C ALA A 190 -1.05 -9.30 3.47
N SER A 191 -0.31 -10.41 3.37
CA SER A 191 0.27 -11.13 4.49
C SER A 191 1.51 -10.41 5.04
N GLY A 192 1.81 -10.59 6.33
CA GLY A 192 3.04 -10.06 6.93
C GLY A 192 3.01 -8.56 7.28
N LEU A 193 1.93 -7.85 6.96
CA LEU A 193 1.76 -6.46 7.39
C LEU A 193 1.30 -6.37 8.84
N GLY A 194 1.81 -5.35 9.54
CA GLY A 194 1.38 -5.02 10.89
C GLY A 194 -0.09 -4.61 11.00
N LYS A 195 -0.57 -4.46 12.24
CA LYS A 195 -1.95 -4.02 12.53
C LYS A 195 -2.22 -2.59 12.07
N PHE A 196 -1.29 -1.67 12.34
CA PHE A 196 -1.45 -0.24 12.05
C PHE A 196 -1.75 0.06 10.57
N PRO A 197 -0.97 -0.44 9.58
CA PRO A 197 -1.23 -0.13 8.18
C PRO A 197 -2.59 -0.63 7.70
N LYS A 198 -3.01 -1.82 8.16
CA LYS A 198 -4.31 -2.40 7.82
C LYS A 198 -5.47 -1.60 8.40
N GLU A 199 -5.38 -1.20 9.66
CA GLU A 199 -6.43 -0.39 10.30
C GLU A 199 -6.56 0.99 9.66
N ARG A 200 -5.42 1.64 9.39
CA ARG A 200 -5.40 2.96 8.73
C ARG A 200 -5.91 2.87 7.30
N ALA A 201 -5.47 1.90 6.48
CA ALA A 201 -6.01 1.67 5.14
C ALA A 201 -7.52 1.39 5.15
N SER A 202 -8.00 0.59 6.10
CA SER A 202 -9.43 0.32 6.27
C SER A 202 -10.24 1.56 6.63
N LYS A 203 -9.64 2.51 7.39
CA LYS A 203 -10.26 3.81 7.68
C LYS A 203 -10.27 4.72 6.45
N LEU A 204 -9.15 4.82 5.74
CA LEU A 204 -9.03 5.65 4.53
C LEU A 204 -10.00 5.19 3.43
N LEU A 205 -10.20 3.89 3.24
CA LEU A 205 -11.19 3.35 2.30
C LEU A 205 -12.66 3.60 2.67
N LYS A 206 -12.93 4.24 3.80
CA LYS A 206 -14.26 4.72 4.19
C LYS A 206 -14.39 6.24 4.06
N ASP A 207 -13.29 6.94 3.81
CA ASP A 207 -13.29 8.39 3.61
C ASP A 207 -13.98 8.71 2.27
N PRO A 208 -15.00 9.58 2.25
CA PRO A 208 -15.70 9.96 1.02
C PRO A 208 -14.75 10.42 -0.10
N LYS A 209 -13.68 11.15 0.23
CA LYS A 209 -12.71 11.64 -0.78
C LYS A 209 -11.93 10.50 -1.43
N VAL A 210 -11.59 9.48 -0.67
CA VAL A 210 -10.87 8.29 -1.18
C VAL A 210 -11.84 7.40 -1.97
N VAL A 211 -13.09 7.29 -1.53
CA VAL A 211 -14.15 6.56 -2.23
C VAL A 211 -14.48 7.19 -3.58
N GLU A 212 -14.44 8.52 -3.69
CA GLU A 212 -14.64 9.24 -4.96
C GLU A 212 -13.56 8.90 -6.00
N LEU A 213 -12.32 8.66 -5.55
CA LEU A 213 -11.23 8.22 -6.41
C LEU A 213 -11.33 6.72 -6.78
N ALA A 214 -12.06 5.93 -6.00
CA ALA A 214 -12.14 4.48 -6.17
C ALA A 214 -13.03 4.10 -7.37
N GLY A 215 -12.59 3.11 -8.14
CA GLY A 215 -13.44 2.50 -9.17
C GLY A 215 -14.65 1.75 -8.58
N PRO A 216 -15.76 1.61 -9.33
CA PRO A 216 -16.98 0.97 -8.82
C PRO A 216 -16.77 -0.48 -8.38
N ALA A 217 -15.88 -1.22 -9.06
CA ALA A 217 -15.52 -2.59 -8.70
C ALA A 217 -14.83 -2.68 -7.33
N LEU A 218 -13.93 -1.73 -7.03
CA LEU A 218 -13.25 -1.65 -5.75
C LEU A 218 -14.21 -1.31 -4.62
N ILE A 219 -15.14 -0.38 -4.84
CA ILE A 219 -16.17 -0.03 -3.86
C ILE A 219 -16.99 -1.28 -3.47
N VAL A 220 -17.43 -2.05 -4.47
CA VAL A 220 -18.12 -3.33 -4.24
C VAL A 220 -17.25 -4.30 -3.45
N ALA A 221 -15.98 -4.48 -3.84
CA ALA A 221 -15.07 -5.41 -3.17
C ALA A 221 -14.78 -5.00 -1.72
N ASN A 222 -14.68 -3.71 -1.43
CA ASN A 222 -14.50 -3.17 -0.08
C ASN A 222 -15.77 -3.34 0.77
N ASP A 223 -16.95 -3.08 0.21
CA ASP A 223 -18.22 -3.27 0.91
C ASP A 223 -18.48 -4.75 1.22
N LEU A 224 -18.16 -5.66 0.29
CA LEU A 224 -18.24 -7.10 0.53
C LEU A 224 -17.28 -7.58 1.63
N ARG A 225 -16.06 -7.01 1.67
CA ARG A 225 -15.07 -7.28 2.73
C ARG A 225 -15.58 -6.79 4.09
N ALA A 226 -16.15 -5.59 4.14
CA ALA A 226 -16.67 -4.97 5.36
C ALA A 226 -17.95 -5.66 5.87
N ALA A 227 -18.77 -6.19 4.98
CA ALA A 227 -19.96 -6.95 5.32
C ALA A 227 -19.62 -8.39 5.76
N SER A 228 -20.32 -8.89 6.79
CA SER A 228 -20.17 -10.25 7.30
C SER A 228 -21.40 -11.11 7.03
N GLY A 229 -21.15 -12.39 6.74
CA GLY A 229 -22.18 -13.43 6.55
C GLY A 229 -23.35 -12.98 5.68
N CYS A 230 -24.55 -13.04 6.25
CA CYS A 230 -25.83 -12.74 5.59
C CYS A 230 -25.94 -11.31 5.06
N ASN A 231 -25.24 -10.34 5.67
CA ASN A 231 -25.34 -8.93 5.28
C ASN A 231 -24.84 -8.69 3.84
N ARG A 232 -24.00 -9.59 3.32
CA ARG A 232 -23.52 -9.56 1.94
C ARG A 232 -24.63 -9.73 0.90
N LYS A 233 -25.77 -10.33 1.25
CA LYS A 233 -26.90 -10.54 0.32
C LYS A 233 -27.39 -9.22 -0.30
N LYS A 234 -27.39 -8.14 0.49
CA LYS A 234 -27.78 -6.78 0.04
C LYS A 234 -26.88 -6.23 -1.07
N LEU A 235 -25.68 -6.78 -1.22
CA LEU A 235 -24.67 -6.33 -2.17
C LEU A 235 -24.65 -7.14 -3.48
N PHE A 236 -25.41 -8.24 -3.57
CA PHE A 236 -25.34 -9.18 -4.71
C PHE A 236 -25.70 -8.52 -6.04
N ALA A 237 -26.77 -7.71 -6.09
CA ALA A 237 -27.18 -7.04 -7.33
C ALA A 237 -26.09 -6.08 -7.84
N ARG A 238 -25.53 -5.25 -6.94
CA ARG A 238 -24.44 -4.33 -7.28
C ARG A 238 -23.15 -5.09 -7.62
N ALA A 239 -22.85 -6.18 -6.92
CA ALA A 239 -21.69 -7.01 -7.22
C ALA A 239 -21.78 -7.70 -8.58
N ALA A 240 -22.97 -8.17 -8.98
CA ALA A 240 -23.18 -8.74 -10.29
C ALA A 240 -22.88 -7.71 -11.39
N LYS A 241 -23.33 -6.46 -11.18
CA LYS A 241 -23.15 -5.36 -12.13
C LYS A 241 -21.70 -4.86 -12.19
N ASP A 242 -21.09 -4.58 -11.05
CA ASP A 242 -19.85 -3.79 -10.99
C ASP A 242 -18.65 -4.56 -10.41
N GLY A 243 -18.86 -5.73 -9.80
CA GLY A 243 -17.80 -6.49 -9.12
C GLY A 243 -16.72 -7.05 -10.05
N ASP A 244 -15.56 -7.36 -9.48
CA ASP A 244 -14.45 -7.99 -10.19
C ASP A 244 -13.92 -9.23 -9.44
N GLU A 245 -12.72 -9.69 -9.80
CA GLU A 245 -12.07 -10.86 -9.19
C GLU A 245 -12.01 -10.76 -7.66
N ARG A 246 -11.82 -9.56 -7.10
CA ARG A 246 -11.73 -9.36 -5.65
C ARG A 246 -13.05 -9.63 -4.96
N ALA A 247 -14.17 -9.30 -5.60
CA ALA A 247 -15.50 -9.62 -5.09
C ALA A 247 -15.71 -11.15 -5.01
N LEU A 248 -15.16 -11.93 -5.95
CA LEU A 248 -15.29 -13.39 -5.95
C LEU A 248 -14.64 -14.03 -4.72
N ALA A 249 -13.52 -13.48 -4.23
CA ALA A 249 -12.86 -13.96 -3.01
C ALA A 249 -13.77 -13.88 -1.78
N HIS A 250 -14.71 -12.93 -1.73
CA HIS A 250 -15.67 -12.76 -0.63
C HIS A 250 -16.99 -13.51 -0.84
N LEU A 251 -17.36 -13.77 -2.09
CA LEU A 251 -18.63 -14.41 -2.46
C LEU A 251 -18.53 -15.94 -2.51
N LYS A 252 -17.46 -16.50 -3.11
CA LYS A 252 -17.30 -17.96 -3.25
C LYS A 252 -17.35 -18.73 -1.92
N PRO A 253 -16.75 -18.26 -0.81
CA PRO A 253 -16.87 -18.95 0.48
C PRO A 253 -18.32 -19.08 0.99
N LEU A 254 -19.23 -18.21 0.56
CA LEU A 254 -20.64 -18.26 0.94
C LEU A 254 -21.40 -19.42 0.25
N LEU A 255 -20.78 -20.11 -0.71
CA LEU A 255 -21.34 -21.31 -1.35
C LEU A 255 -21.18 -22.59 -0.50
N ALA A 256 -20.39 -22.57 0.56
CA ALA A 256 -20.28 -23.70 1.48
C ALA A 256 -21.56 -23.86 2.31
N THR A 257 -22.22 -25.01 2.25
CA THR A 257 -23.45 -25.32 3.01
C THR A 257 -23.16 -26.06 4.31
N LYS A 258 -21.88 -26.33 4.58
CA LYS A 258 -21.37 -27.04 5.75
C LYS A 258 -20.12 -26.32 6.23
N GLY A 259 -19.74 -26.52 7.49
CA GLY A 259 -18.55 -25.90 8.08
C GLY A 259 -18.79 -25.15 9.38
N CYS A 260 -20.05 -24.81 9.67
CA CYS A 260 -20.43 -24.25 10.97
C CYS A 260 -20.91 -25.35 11.91
N SER A 261 -20.86 -25.09 13.22
CA SER A 261 -20.99 -26.05 14.34
C SER A 261 -19.72 -26.81 14.71
N TRP A 262 -19.73 -27.35 15.94
CA TRP A 262 -18.67 -28.20 16.50
C TRP A 262 -18.32 -29.40 15.59
N HIS A 263 -19.32 -30.00 14.94
CA HIS A 263 -19.12 -31.11 14.00
C HIS A 263 -19.03 -30.66 12.54
N ARG A 264 -19.02 -29.35 12.25
CA ARG A 264 -18.98 -28.77 10.90
C ARG A 264 -20.11 -29.21 9.98
N GLN A 265 -21.24 -29.66 10.53
CA GLN A 265 -22.36 -30.19 9.75
C GLN A 265 -23.41 -29.13 9.40
N ALA A 266 -23.46 -28.03 10.13
CA ALA A 266 -24.45 -26.98 9.93
C ALA A 266 -24.03 -25.97 8.87
N ASP A 267 -25.02 -25.38 8.22
CA ASP A 267 -24.84 -24.29 7.28
C ASP A 267 -24.55 -22.98 8.03
N CYS A 268 -23.43 -22.34 7.68
CA CYS A 268 -23.05 -21.02 8.18
C CYS A 268 -23.98 -19.89 7.70
N PHE A 269 -24.66 -20.09 6.58
CA PHE A 269 -25.33 -19.04 5.82
C PHE A 269 -26.77 -19.42 5.44
N VAL A 270 -27.52 -20.02 6.36
CA VAL A 270 -28.94 -20.42 6.17
C VAL A 270 -29.81 -19.27 5.61
N CYS A 271 -29.54 -18.04 6.04
CA CYS A 271 -30.19 -16.81 5.57
C CYS A 271 -30.09 -16.56 4.05
N LEU A 272 -29.13 -17.20 3.36
CA LEU A 272 -28.95 -17.07 1.91
C LEU A 272 -29.91 -17.99 1.13
N GLY A 273 -30.67 -18.86 1.82
CA GLY A 273 -31.65 -19.75 1.21
C GLY A 273 -31.02 -20.73 0.22
N ASP A 274 -31.62 -20.86 -0.96
CA ASP A 274 -31.11 -21.75 -2.01
C ASP A 274 -29.87 -21.21 -2.74
N ARG A 275 -29.44 -19.98 -2.43
CA ARG A 275 -28.26 -19.31 -3.00
C ARG A 275 -28.31 -19.11 -4.52
N LYS A 276 -29.51 -19.08 -5.11
CA LYS A 276 -29.66 -18.78 -6.54
C LYS A 276 -29.06 -17.41 -6.88
N ASP A 277 -29.41 -16.38 -6.11
CA ASP A 277 -28.89 -15.03 -6.31
C ASP A 277 -27.36 -14.98 -6.22
N LEU A 278 -26.79 -15.67 -5.22
CA LEU A 278 -25.33 -15.74 -5.03
C LEU A 278 -24.63 -16.39 -6.22
N ARG A 279 -25.14 -17.53 -6.71
CA ARG A 279 -24.56 -18.22 -7.89
C ARG A 279 -24.67 -17.33 -9.12
N ALA A 280 -25.85 -16.75 -9.38
CA ALA A 280 -26.04 -15.82 -10.49
C ALA A 280 -25.08 -14.62 -10.43
N THR A 281 -24.83 -14.06 -9.24
CA THR A 281 -23.83 -13.00 -9.06
C THR A 281 -22.42 -13.47 -9.38
N ILE A 282 -21.99 -14.64 -8.89
CA ILE A 282 -20.66 -15.21 -9.16
C ILE A 282 -20.50 -15.49 -10.66
N ASP A 283 -21.51 -16.06 -11.30
CA ASP A 283 -21.50 -16.39 -12.72
C ASP A 283 -21.40 -15.12 -13.58
N ALA A 284 -22.16 -14.07 -13.22
CA ALA A 284 -22.11 -12.78 -13.91
C ALA A 284 -20.72 -12.13 -13.86
N ILE A 285 -20.07 -12.14 -12.68
CA ILE A 285 -18.71 -11.60 -12.54
C ILE A 285 -17.72 -12.46 -13.33
N THR A 286 -17.80 -13.78 -13.21
CA THR A 286 -16.88 -14.72 -13.89
C THR A 286 -16.94 -14.55 -15.40
N LYS A 287 -18.15 -14.53 -15.98
CA LYS A 287 -18.37 -14.31 -17.40
C LYS A 287 -17.77 -12.99 -17.90
N ARG A 288 -17.93 -11.91 -17.13
CA ARG A 288 -17.34 -10.60 -17.49
C ARG A 288 -15.81 -10.63 -17.47
N LEU A 289 -15.19 -11.34 -16.52
CA LEU A 289 -13.74 -11.49 -16.46
C LEU A 289 -13.20 -12.30 -17.65
N GLU A 290 -13.89 -13.37 -18.05
CA GLU A 290 -13.53 -14.17 -19.23
C GLU A 290 -13.60 -13.34 -20.52
N GLN A 291 -14.65 -12.53 -20.68
CA GLN A 291 -14.78 -11.62 -21.82
C GLN A 291 -13.63 -10.62 -21.89
N LYS A 292 -13.27 -9.99 -20.75
CA LYS A 292 -12.17 -9.02 -20.68
C LYS A 292 -10.78 -9.64 -20.95
N GLN A 293 -10.63 -10.96 -20.79
CA GLN A 293 -9.37 -11.66 -21.10
C GLN A 293 -9.28 -12.09 -22.58
N ALA A 294 -10.41 -12.16 -23.27
CA ALA A 294 -10.47 -12.52 -24.69
C ALA A 294 -10.25 -11.31 -25.62
N ASP A 295 -10.46 -10.10 -25.11
CA ASP A 295 -10.21 -8.81 -25.78
C ASP A 295 -8.75 -8.35 -25.56
#